data_AF-A0A3M2ZR72-F1
#
_entry.id   AF-A0A3M2ZR72-F1
#
_cell.length_a   1.000
_cell.length_b   1.000
_cell.length_c   1.000
_cell.angle_alpha   90.00
_cell.angle_beta   90.00
_cell.angle_gamma   90.00
#
_symmetry.space_group_name_H-M   'P 1'
#
loop_
_entity.id
_entity.type
_entity.pdbx_description
1 polymer ?
#
loop_
_entity_poly.entity_id
_entity_poly.type
_entity_poly.pdbx_seq_one_letter_code
_entity_poly.pdbx_strand_id
1 'polypeptide(L)' 'MIARSLKACRRAVRDTGIELEEVEAVVMVGGSTRVPRVREAVAELFGRQPLTQIDPDQVVAIGAAIQADTL' A
#
# COMPACT_ATOMS: atom_id res chain seq x y z
N MET A 1 -15.79 -3.80 -4.93
CA MET A 1 -14.63 -3.00 -5.40
C MET A 1 -13.33 -3.39 -4.69
N ILE A 2 -13.29 -3.47 -3.35
CA ILE A 2 -12.11 -3.85 -2.56
C ILE A 2 -11.49 -5.19 -3.01
N ALA A 3 -12.30 -6.24 -3.18
CA ALA A 3 -11.81 -7.55 -3.64
C ALA A 3 -11.08 -7.50 -5.00
N ARG A 4 -11.50 -6.60 -5.91
CA ARG A 4 -10.84 -6.39 -7.20
C ARG A 4 -9.46 -5.77 -7.02
N SER A 5 -9.33 -4.80 -6.12
CA SER A 5 -8.03 -4.19 -5.76
C SER A 5 -7.09 -5.21 -5.11
N LEU A 6 -7.58 -6.03 -4.17
CA LEU A 6 -6.78 -7.07 -3.51
C LEU A 6 -6.29 -8.16 -4.49
N LYS A 7 -7.05 -8.44 -5.55
CA LYS A 7 -6.60 -9.34 -6.63
C LYS A 7 -5.36 -8.79 -7.35
N ALA A 8 -5.29 -7.47 -7.55
CA ALA A 8 -4.12 -6.82 -8.14
C ALA A 8 -2.91 -6.89 -7.21
N CYS A 9 -3.10 -6.69 -5.90
CA CYS A 9 -2.05 -6.85 -4.89
C CYS A 9 -1.44 -8.27 -4.92
N ARG A 10 -2.27 -9.32 -4.89
CA ARG A 10 -1.80 -10.71 -4.99
C ARG A 10 -1.03 -10.99 -6.27
N ARG A 11 -1.48 -10.40 -7.39
CA ARG A 11 -0.76 -10.52 -8.67
C ARG A 11 0.61 -9.87 -8.59
N ALA A 12 0.70 -8.64 -8.09
CA ALA A 12 1.96 -7.93 -7.98
C ALA A 12 2.99 -8.69 -7.14
N VAL A 13 2.58 -9.24 -5.98
CA VAL A 13 3.45 -10.05 -5.14
C VAL A 13 3.91 -11.31 -5.86
N ARG A 14 2.99 -12.07 -6.46
CA ARG A 14 3.33 -13.27 -7.22
C ARG A 14 4.31 -12.99 -8.38
N ASP A 15 4.17 -11.85 -9.04
CA ASP A 15 5.02 -11.49 -10.17
C ASP A 15 6.49 -11.21 -9.73
N THR A 16 6.74 -11.00 -8.43
CA THR A 16 8.10 -10.89 -7.85
C THR A 16 8.69 -12.22 -7.39
N GLY A 17 7.89 -13.29 -7.29
CA GLY A 17 8.32 -14.61 -6.82
C GLY A 17 8.47 -14.76 -5.30
N ILE A 18 8.05 -13.76 -4.52
CA ILE A 18 8.00 -13.84 -3.04
C ILE A 18 6.59 -14.19 -2.56
N GLU A 19 6.50 -14.67 -1.33
CA GLU A 19 5.25 -14.93 -0.62
C GLU A 19 4.72 -13.68 0.10
N LEU A 20 3.42 -13.66 0.44
CA LEU A 20 2.78 -12.50 1.08
C LEU A 20 3.37 -12.19 2.47
N GLU A 21 3.84 -13.22 3.15
CA GLU A 21 4.47 -13.16 4.47
C GLU A 21 5.82 -12.42 4.42
N GLU A 22 6.50 -12.42 3.28
CA GLU A 22 7.78 -11.74 3.08
C GLU A 22 7.63 -10.20 2.97
N VAL A 23 6.42 -9.68 2.80
CA VAL A 23 6.15 -8.25 2.60
C VAL A 23 6.29 -7.44 3.90
N GLU A 24 7.50 -7.08 4.33
CA GLU A 24 7.80 -6.47 5.64
C GLU A 24 6.83 -5.37 6.13
N ALA A 25 6.44 -4.43 5.27
CA ALA A 25 5.53 -3.34 5.60
C ALA A 25 4.55 -3.04 4.47
N VAL A 26 3.35 -2.61 4.86
CA VAL A 26 2.32 -2.15 3.92
C VAL A 26 2.03 -0.68 4.22
N VAL A 27 2.21 0.20 3.23
CA VAL A 27 1.94 1.64 3.37
C VAL A 27 0.66 1.99 2.61
N MET A 28 -0.24 2.73 3.25
CA MET A 28 -1.52 3.14 2.64
C MET A 28 -1.41 4.55 2.07
N VAL A 29 -1.70 4.72 0.78
CA VAL A 29 -1.63 6.00 0.07
C VAL A 29 -2.95 6.28 -0.68
N GLY A 30 -3.38 7.54 -0.70
CA GLY A 30 -4.63 8.02 -1.30
C GLY A 30 -5.85 8.02 -0.36
N GLY A 31 -6.75 8.98 -0.55
CA GLY A 31 -7.88 9.23 0.36
C GLY A 31 -8.85 8.06 0.60
N SER A 32 -9.03 7.16 -0.38
CA SER A 32 -9.89 5.97 -0.22
C SER A 32 -9.38 4.98 0.83
N THR A 33 -8.10 5.05 1.19
CA THR A 33 -7.49 4.22 2.23
C THR A 33 -7.83 4.66 3.65
N ARG A 34 -8.50 5.81 3.82
CA ARG A 34 -9.03 6.27 5.12
C ARG A 34 -10.24 5.44 5.58
N VAL A 35 -10.88 4.70 4.68
CA VAL A 35 -12.03 3.84 5.00
C VAL A 35 -11.56 2.63 5.83
N PRO A 36 -12.09 2.42 7.06
CA PRO A 36 -11.65 1.33 7.95
C PRO A 36 -11.68 -0.06 7.30
N ARG A 37 -12.77 -0.37 6.60
CA ARG A 37 -12.94 -1.66 5.90
C ARG A 37 -11.90 -1.91 4.81
N VAL A 38 -11.32 -0.88 4.22
CA VAL A 38 -10.22 -1.04 3.25
C VAL A 38 -8.95 -1.45 3.98
N ARG A 39 -8.65 -0.81 5.12
CA ARG A 39 -7.47 -1.12 5.95
C ARG A 39 -7.55 -2.53 6.51
N GLU A 40 -8.71 -2.93 7.03
CA GLU A 40 -8.96 -4.29 7.54
C GLU A 40 -8.71 -5.35 6.47
N ALA A 41 -9.27 -5.16 5.27
CA ALA A 41 -9.14 -6.14 4.19
C ALA A 41 -7.69 -6.24 3.65
N VAL A 42 -6.93 -5.15 3.70
CA VAL A 42 -5.49 -5.16 3.39
C VAL A 42 -4.70 -5.81 4.53
N ALA A 43 -5.07 -5.54 5.78
CA ALA A 43 -4.42 -6.16 6.93
C ALA A 43 -4.59 -7.68 6.94
N GLU A 44 -5.79 -8.16 6.59
CA GLU A 44 -6.09 -9.59 6.41
C GLU A 44 -5.26 -10.20 5.28
N LEU A 45 -5.13 -9.51 4.14
CA LEU A 45 -4.36 -10.02 3.00
C LEU A 45 -2.87 -10.20 3.31
N PHE A 46 -2.26 -9.22 3.97
CA PHE A 46 -0.81 -9.20 4.22
C PHE A 46 -0.43 -9.67 5.63
N GLY A 47 -1.41 -10.09 6.43
CA GLY A 47 -1.22 -10.56 7.81
C GLY A 47 -0.66 -9.50 8.77
N ARG A 48 -0.76 -8.21 8.44
CA ARG A 48 -0.10 -7.12 9.21
C ARG A 48 -0.86 -5.82 9.15
N GLN A 49 -0.73 -5.00 10.20
CA GLN A 49 -1.37 -3.69 10.25
C GLN A 49 -0.70 -2.71 9.26
N PRO A 50 -1.46 -2.09 8.35
CA PRO A 50 -0.91 -1.12 7.42
C PRO A 50 -0.44 0.16 8.14
N LEU A 51 0.68 0.70 7.69
CA LEU A 51 1.22 1.97 8.14
C LEU A 51 0.36 3.12 7.60
N THR A 52 -0.11 3.95 8.53
CA THR A 52 -1.02 5.08 8.25
C THR A 52 -0.54 6.40 8.86
N GLN A 53 0.71 6.44 9.36
CA GLN A 53 1.33 7.63 9.94
C GLN A 53 1.84 8.63 8.89
N ILE A 54 1.73 8.28 7.62
CA ILE A 54 2.13 9.11 6.49
C ILE A 54 0.88 9.82 5.96
N ASP A 55 0.96 11.11 5.67
CA ASP A 55 -0.15 11.83 5.02
C ASP A 55 -0.38 11.24 3.61
N PRO A 56 -1.51 10.52 3.40
CA PRO A 56 -1.75 9.80 2.17
C PRO A 56 -2.03 10.73 0.97
N ASP A 57 -2.28 12.01 1.21
CA ASP A 57 -2.61 13.00 0.19
C ASP A 57 -1.38 13.80 -0.25
N GLN A 58 -0.34 13.90 0.59
CA GLN A 58 0.88 14.68 0.30
C GLN A 58 2.11 13.83 -0.04
N VAL A 59 2.20 12.59 0.47
CA VAL A 59 3.42 11.78 0.35
C VAL A 59 3.91 11.60 -1.07
N VAL A 60 3.00 11.46 -2.04
CA VAL A 60 3.36 11.28 -3.45
C VAL A 60 4.02 12.53 -4.02
N ALA A 61 3.46 13.71 -3.73
CA ALA A 61 4.01 14.98 -4.21
C ALA A 61 5.38 15.27 -3.58
N ILE A 62 5.53 14.98 -2.28
CA ILE A 62 6.82 15.13 -1.57
C ILE A 62 7.86 14.19 -2.16
N GLY A 63 7.52 12.91 -2.38
CA GLY A 63 8.42 11.93 -2.99
C GLY A 63 8.85 12.34 -4.41
N ALA A 64 7.93 12.89 -5.20
CA ALA A 64 8.25 13.42 -6.53
C ALA A 64 9.21 14.62 -6.47
N ALA A 65 9.05 15.53 -5.51
CA ALA A 65 9.93 16.68 -5.33
C ALA A 65 11.36 16.25 -4.94
N ILE A 66 11.49 15.29 -4.01
CA ILE A 66 12.80 14.72 -3.62
C ILE A 66 13.48 14.07 -4.83
N GLN A 67 12.74 13.32 -5.64
CA GLN A 67 13.27 12.69 -6.84
C GLN A 67 13.74 13.71 -7.87
N ALA A 68 13.06 14.84 -8.00
CA ALA A 68 13.44 15.92 -8.92
C ALA A 68 14.70 16.66 -8.46
N ASP A 69 14.89 16.85 -7.16
CA ASP A 69 16.08 17.49 -6.56
C ASP A 69 17.35 16.63 -6.70
N THR A 70 17.19 15.31 -6.79
CA THR A 70 18.32 14.35 -6.91
C THR A 70 18.85 14.22 -8.35
N LEU A 71 18.13 14.74 -9.35
CA LEU A 71 18.46 14.66 -10.79
C LEU A 71 19.16 15.92 -11.29
#